data_AF-A0A9Q0FCX1-F1
#
_entry.id   AF-A0A9Q0FCX1-F1
#
_cell.length_a   1.000
_cell.length_b   1.000
_cell.length_c   1.000
_cell.angle_alpha   90.00
_cell.angle_beta   90.00
_cell.angle_gamma   90.00
#
_symmetry.space_group_name_H-M   'P 1'
#
loop_
_entity.id
_entity.type
_entity.pdbx_description
1 polymer ?
#
loop_
_entity_poly.entity_id
_entity_poly.type
_entity_poly.pdbx_seq_one_letter_code
_entity_poly.pdbx_strand_id
1 'polypeptide(L)'
;MEMRNVFLVEYQKIVGKELFRVLKENWSSDFNSFISEKNVLVPSDISLDENLGVKNPNLREEMWSQLDVIVNLAATTNFDERYDIALGINIFGAKNVVCFAKKCVGLEGRLSFFLADPNGVPDLIPADMVVNTMLVAMVAHAIERPSQTIYHIGSSKRNPMTYRNFGEYGFTYFTGKPWIGKDGKPVKVGWPRIMGSLTIFHIYVAFRYLLLLQALAFANYFHGIYSELVISNGSFDDKNTEKLQRAAQKNSKDSHLFYFDPKTINWEDYFLNAHFNGVVKNIGK
;
A
#
# COMPACT_ATOMS: atom_id res chain seq x y z
N MET A 1 -23.21 23.11 -4.93
CA MET A 1 -23.06 24.04 -3.78
C MET A 1 -22.95 23.27 -2.47
N GLU A 2 -23.73 22.20 -2.25
CA GLU A 2 -23.69 21.37 -1.03
C GLU A 2 -22.35 20.66 -0.74
N MET A 3 -21.71 20.03 -1.74
CA MET A 3 -20.42 19.36 -1.52
C MET A 3 -19.33 20.30 -1.01
N ARG A 4 -19.29 21.55 -1.50
CA ARG A 4 -18.30 22.56 -1.06
C ARG A 4 -18.43 22.87 0.43
N ASN A 5 -19.66 22.88 0.96
CA ASN A 5 -19.92 23.13 2.38
C ASN A 5 -19.50 21.96 3.27
N VAL A 6 -19.72 20.70 2.83
CA VAL A 6 -19.28 19.51 3.58
C VAL A 6 -17.76 19.48 3.71
N PHE A 7 -17.03 19.73 2.63
CA PHE A 7 -15.56 19.73 2.65
C PHE A 7 -14.96 20.86 3.49
N LEU A 8 -15.54 22.06 3.42
CA LEU A 8 -15.11 23.18 4.27
C LEU A 8 -15.32 22.89 5.75
N VAL A 9 -16.44 22.25 6.11
CA VAL A 9 -16.74 21.87 7.49
C VAL A 9 -15.74 20.82 8.00
N GLU A 10 -15.45 19.77 7.23
CA GLU A 10 -14.47 18.76 7.64
C GLU A 10 -13.05 19.31 7.72
N TYR A 11 -12.66 20.18 6.78
CA TYR A 11 -11.38 20.86 6.82
C TYR A 11 -11.22 21.71 8.09
N GLN A 12 -12.24 22.51 8.45
CA GLN A 12 -12.21 23.30 9.69
C GLN A 12 -12.16 22.41 10.94
N LYS A 13 -12.85 21.25 10.94
CA LYS A 13 -12.75 20.29 12.04
C LYS A 13 -11.34 19.71 12.21
N ILE A 14 -10.64 19.41 11.10
CA ILE A 14 -9.27 18.87 11.12
C ILE A 14 -8.30 19.92 11.64
N VAL A 15 -8.30 21.12 11.04
CA VAL A 15 -7.42 22.23 11.44
C VAL A 15 -7.71 22.68 12.88
N GLY A 16 -8.95 22.51 13.35
CA GLY A 16 -9.36 22.77 14.73
C GLY A 16 -8.74 21.85 15.78
N LYS A 17 -8.19 20.69 15.41
CA LYS A 17 -7.65 19.71 16.37
C LYS A 17 -6.40 20.21 17.12
N GLU A 18 -6.19 19.60 18.29
CA GLU A 18 -5.03 19.84 19.17
C GLU A 18 -3.69 19.53 18.49
N LEU A 19 -3.69 18.66 17.49
CA LEU A 19 -2.52 18.34 16.67
C LEU A 19 -1.86 19.61 16.09
N PHE A 20 -2.66 20.62 15.76
CA PHE A 20 -2.17 21.88 15.19
C PHE A 20 -1.78 22.90 16.25
N ARG A 21 -1.82 22.59 17.57
CA ARG A 21 -1.56 23.57 18.64
C ARG A 21 -0.22 24.27 18.47
N VAL A 22 0.87 23.52 18.30
CA VAL A 22 2.22 24.11 18.16
C VAL A 22 2.30 25.04 16.96
N LEU A 23 1.65 24.68 15.84
CA LEU A 23 1.59 25.54 14.67
C LEU A 23 0.73 26.79 14.92
N LYS A 24 -0.40 26.66 15.63
CA LYS A 24 -1.25 27.79 16.03
C LYS A 24 -0.52 28.75 16.96
N GLU A 25 0.26 28.24 17.91
CA GLU A 25 1.10 29.04 18.81
C GLU A 25 2.19 29.78 18.03
N ASN A 26 2.90 29.09 17.13
CA ASN A 26 3.98 29.68 16.35
C ASN A 26 3.51 30.72 15.31
N TRP A 27 2.35 30.52 14.70
CA TRP A 27 1.83 31.39 13.63
C TRP A 27 0.72 32.35 14.09
N SER A 28 0.18 32.16 15.30
CA SER A 28 -0.81 33.05 15.93
C SER A 28 -1.95 33.46 14.98
N SER A 29 -2.10 34.76 14.68
CA SER A 29 -3.15 35.29 13.79
C SER A 29 -3.03 34.82 12.35
N ASP A 30 -1.82 34.50 11.90
CA ASP A 30 -1.49 34.22 10.49
C ASP A 30 -1.66 32.73 10.15
N PHE A 31 -1.93 31.89 11.16
CA PHE A 31 -2.08 30.45 11.02
C PHE A 31 -3.08 30.06 9.92
N ASN A 32 -4.23 30.74 9.84
CA ASN A 32 -5.24 30.42 8.83
C ASN A 32 -4.77 30.75 7.40
N SER A 33 -4.06 31.87 7.20
CA SER A 33 -3.47 32.23 5.91
C SER A 33 -2.42 31.20 5.52
N PHE A 34 -1.49 30.92 6.43
CA PHE A 34 -0.41 29.96 6.24
C PHE A 34 -0.92 28.58 5.81
N ILE A 35 -1.90 28.01 6.53
CA ILE A 35 -2.42 26.68 6.18
C ILE A 35 -3.17 26.72 4.84
N SER A 36 -3.92 27.79 4.56
CA SER A 36 -4.65 27.92 3.28
C SER A 36 -3.72 28.04 2.06
N GLU A 37 -2.55 28.65 2.22
CA GLU A 37 -1.52 28.74 1.18
C GLU A 37 -0.83 27.39 0.93
N LYS A 38 -0.78 26.51 1.93
CA LYS A 38 -0.10 25.20 1.84
C LYS A 38 -1.00 24.06 1.40
N ASN A 39 -2.32 24.23 1.40
CA ASN A 39 -3.27 23.16 1.14
C ASN A 39 -4.26 23.53 0.04
N VAL A 40 -4.35 22.68 -0.98
CA VAL A 40 -5.37 22.78 -2.02
C VAL A 40 -6.28 21.56 -1.92
N LEU A 41 -7.57 21.79 -1.71
CA LEU A 41 -8.58 20.73 -1.67
C LEU A 41 -9.08 20.43 -3.09
N VAL A 42 -8.97 19.17 -3.50
CA VAL A 42 -9.36 18.71 -4.83
C VAL A 42 -10.46 17.65 -4.72
N PRO A 43 -11.72 17.95 -5.09
CA PRO A 43 -12.76 16.94 -5.21
C PRO A 43 -12.35 15.88 -6.24
N SER A 44 -12.23 14.64 -5.79
CA SER A 44 -11.67 13.53 -6.56
C SER A 44 -12.25 12.19 -6.08
N ASP A 45 -12.15 11.18 -6.93
CA ASP A 45 -12.51 9.80 -6.64
C ASP A 45 -11.59 8.89 -7.46
N ILE A 46 -10.70 8.19 -6.76
CA ILE A 46 -9.67 7.36 -7.40
C ILE A 46 -10.26 6.16 -8.13
N SER A 47 -11.50 5.74 -7.81
CA SER A 47 -12.14 4.57 -8.41
C SER A 47 -12.66 4.81 -9.83
N LEU A 48 -12.79 6.08 -10.25
CA LEU A 48 -13.45 6.43 -11.51
C LEU A 48 -12.57 6.22 -12.73
N ASP A 49 -11.38 6.84 -12.77
CA ASP A 49 -10.49 6.83 -13.93
C ASP A 49 -9.04 7.16 -13.57
N GLU A 50 -8.15 7.05 -14.56
CA GLU A 50 -6.72 7.38 -14.45
C GLU A 50 -6.42 8.88 -14.27
N ASN A 51 -7.46 9.71 -14.20
CA ASN A 51 -7.38 11.13 -13.87
C ASN A 51 -7.89 11.39 -12.44
N LEU A 52 -8.12 10.31 -11.66
CA LEU A 52 -8.56 10.32 -10.27
C LEU A 52 -9.89 11.04 -10.06
N GLY A 53 -10.74 11.08 -11.09
CA GLY A 53 -12.01 11.80 -11.05
C GLY A 53 -11.87 13.32 -10.99
N VAL A 54 -10.66 13.88 -11.18
CA VAL A 54 -10.43 15.34 -11.20
C VAL A 54 -11.02 15.91 -12.48
N LYS A 55 -12.14 16.63 -12.38
CA LYS A 55 -12.89 17.11 -13.56
C LYS A 55 -12.23 18.30 -14.27
N ASN A 56 -11.52 19.17 -13.54
CA ASN A 56 -10.94 20.39 -14.09
C ASN A 56 -9.64 20.09 -14.89
N PRO A 57 -9.59 20.32 -16.21
CA PRO A 57 -8.41 20.04 -17.05
C PRO A 57 -7.18 20.83 -16.66
N ASN A 58 -7.31 22.14 -16.40
CA ASN A 58 -6.18 23.00 -16.07
C ASN A 58 -5.52 22.55 -14.76
N LEU A 59 -6.34 22.19 -13.76
CA LEU A 59 -5.84 21.66 -12.51
C LEU A 59 -5.12 20.31 -12.70
N ARG A 60 -5.61 19.43 -13.59
CA ARG A 60 -4.92 18.17 -13.89
C ARG A 60 -3.55 18.39 -14.50
N GLU A 61 -3.46 19.29 -15.47
CA GLU A 61 -2.18 19.63 -16.11
C GLU A 61 -1.20 20.22 -15.09
N GLU A 62 -1.70 21.10 -14.21
CA GLU A 62 -0.91 21.63 -13.10
C GLU A 62 -0.39 20.50 -12.20
N MET A 63 -1.26 19.58 -11.76
CA MET A 63 -0.88 18.42 -10.96
C MET A 63 0.17 17.53 -11.65
N TRP A 64 0.02 17.26 -12.95
CA TRP A 64 1.03 16.49 -13.71
C TRP A 64 2.37 17.23 -13.79
N SER A 65 2.34 18.56 -13.85
CA SER A 65 3.56 19.36 -13.97
C SER A 65 4.30 19.56 -12.64
N GLN A 66 3.57 19.67 -11.51
CA GLN A 66 4.12 20.14 -10.23
C GLN A 66 4.22 19.07 -9.13
N LEU A 67 3.57 17.91 -9.26
CA LEU A 67 3.64 16.90 -8.21
C LEU A 67 4.99 16.17 -8.20
N ASP A 68 5.70 16.26 -7.07
CA ASP A 68 6.95 15.54 -6.81
C ASP A 68 6.71 14.18 -6.14
N VAL A 69 5.67 14.07 -5.31
CA VAL A 69 5.33 12.88 -4.53
C VAL A 69 3.82 12.69 -4.49
N ILE A 70 3.37 11.44 -4.61
CA ILE A 70 1.99 11.03 -4.40
C ILE A 70 1.95 10.04 -3.23
N VAL A 71 1.15 10.34 -2.22
CA VAL A 71 0.89 9.43 -1.09
C VAL A 71 -0.55 8.93 -1.22
N ASN A 72 -0.71 7.67 -1.59
CA ASN A 72 -2.04 7.06 -1.71
C ASN A 72 -2.48 6.42 -0.39
N LEU A 73 -3.50 6.99 0.24
CA LEU A 73 -4.15 6.44 1.45
C LEU A 73 -5.64 6.14 1.22
N ALA A 74 -6.15 6.33 0.00
CA ALA A 74 -7.55 6.09 -0.32
C ALA A 74 -7.82 4.59 -0.40
N ALA A 75 -8.71 4.13 0.49
CA ALA A 75 -9.15 2.75 0.59
C ALA A 75 -10.52 2.71 1.29
N THR A 76 -11.30 1.66 1.02
CA THR A 76 -12.37 1.24 1.93
C THR A 76 -11.86 0.10 2.80
N THR A 77 -12.06 0.22 4.11
CA THR A 77 -11.70 -0.79 5.12
C THR A 77 -12.94 -1.48 5.70
N ASN A 78 -14.11 -1.22 5.12
CA ASN A 78 -15.36 -1.84 5.53
C ASN A 78 -15.44 -3.28 4.99
N PHE A 79 -15.54 -4.26 5.88
CA PHE A 79 -15.63 -5.68 5.53
C PHE A 79 -16.98 -6.08 4.93
N ASP A 80 -18.03 -5.29 5.18
CA ASP A 80 -19.39 -5.51 4.64
C ASP A 80 -19.65 -4.68 3.37
N GLU A 81 -18.61 -4.04 2.80
CA GLU A 81 -18.74 -3.25 1.59
C GLU A 81 -19.09 -4.11 0.38
N ARG A 82 -19.86 -3.55 -0.56
CA ARG A 82 -20.10 -4.24 -1.82
C ARG A 82 -18.78 -4.52 -2.53
N TYR A 83 -18.62 -5.76 -2.99
CA TYR A 83 -17.38 -6.21 -3.60
C TYR A 83 -16.91 -5.35 -4.79
N ASP A 84 -17.82 -4.86 -5.62
CA ASP A 84 -17.49 -3.99 -6.75
C ASP A 84 -16.96 -2.62 -6.31
N ILE A 85 -17.47 -2.07 -5.21
CA ILE A 85 -16.97 -0.82 -4.62
C ILE A 85 -15.59 -1.05 -4.00
N ALA A 86 -15.42 -2.11 -3.20
CA ALA A 86 -14.14 -2.45 -2.58
C ALA A 86 -13.05 -2.72 -3.63
N LEU A 87 -13.38 -3.47 -4.68
CA LEU A 87 -12.51 -3.72 -5.83
C LEU A 87 -12.18 -2.42 -6.58
N GLY A 88 -13.19 -1.58 -6.81
CA GLY A 88 -13.06 -0.27 -7.47
C GLY A 88 -12.06 0.64 -6.76
N ILE A 89 -12.14 0.75 -5.44
CA ILE A 89 -11.29 1.66 -4.66
C ILE A 89 -9.92 1.03 -4.38
N ASN A 90 -9.88 -0.17 -3.78
CA ASN A 90 -8.64 -0.72 -3.22
C ASN A 90 -7.70 -1.31 -4.29
N ILE A 91 -8.24 -1.76 -5.43
CA ILE A 91 -7.44 -2.38 -6.50
C ILE A 91 -7.36 -1.44 -7.70
N PHE A 92 -8.50 -1.12 -8.32
CA PHE A 92 -8.49 -0.28 -9.52
C PHE A 92 -8.14 1.17 -9.21
N GLY A 93 -8.53 1.69 -8.05
CA GLY A 93 -8.16 3.01 -7.60
C GLY A 93 -6.65 3.16 -7.39
N ALA A 94 -6.01 2.17 -6.74
CA ALA A 94 -4.55 2.13 -6.62
C ALA A 94 -3.86 2.08 -8.01
N LYS A 95 -4.39 1.28 -8.94
CA LYS A 95 -3.91 1.26 -10.34
C LYS A 95 -4.06 2.63 -11.01
N ASN A 96 -5.21 3.29 -10.85
CA ASN A 96 -5.47 4.60 -11.42
C ASN A 96 -4.49 5.65 -10.87
N VAL A 97 -4.16 5.59 -9.57
CA VAL A 97 -3.11 6.43 -8.98
C VAL A 97 -1.75 6.18 -9.62
N VAL A 98 -1.39 4.93 -9.90
CA VAL A 98 -0.15 4.62 -10.64
C VAL A 98 -0.20 5.17 -12.07
N CYS A 99 -1.32 5.01 -12.79
CA CYS A 99 -1.47 5.56 -14.13
C CYS A 99 -1.41 7.11 -14.14
N PHE A 100 -1.98 7.76 -13.13
CA PHE A 100 -1.89 9.20 -12.94
C PHE A 100 -0.44 9.63 -12.67
N ALA A 101 0.24 8.93 -11.76
CA ALA A 101 1.64 9.17 -11.41
C ALA A 101 2.58 9.09 -12.62
N LYS A 102 2.31 8.20 -13.59
CA LYS A 102 3.07 8.12 -14.84
C LYS A 102 2.97 9.36 -15.72
N LYS A 103 1.88 10.12 -15.62
CA LYS A 103 1.69 11.39 -16.34
C LYS A 103 2.45 12.53 -15.66
N CYS A 104 2.86 12.38 -14.40
CA CYS A 104 3.58 13.41 -13.66
C CYS A 104 5.05 13.50 -14.08
N VAL A 105 5.48 14.68 -14.56
CA VAL A 105 6.85 14.89 -15.04
C VAL A 105 7.85 15.03 -13.89
N GLY A 106 7.44 15.70 -12.81
CA GLY A 106 8.27 15.97 -11.63
C GLY A 106 8.37 14.83 -10.63
N LEU A 107 7.58 13.76 -10.80
CA LEU A 107 7.54 12.68 -9.81
C LEU A 107 8.89 11.96 -9.72
N GLU A 108 9.57 12.12 -8.58
CA GLU A 108 10.81 11.43 -8.22
C GLU A 108 10.75 11.02 -6.73
N GLY A 109 10.40 9.75 -6.49
CA GLY A 109 10.37 9.16 -5.16
C GLY A 109 11.55 8.22 -4.95
N ARG A 110 12.40 8.47 -3.94
CA ARG A 110 13.42 7.51 -3.50
C ARG A 110 13.18 7.13 -2.05
N LEU A 111 12.72 5.91 -1.83
CA LEU A 111 12.64 5.33 -0.50
C LEU A 111 14.04 4.88 -0.06
N SER A 112 14.66 5.63 0.84
CA SER A 112 16.05 5.40 1.26
C SER A 112 16.22 4.39 2.40
N PHE A 113 15.12 4.03 3.07
CA PHE A 113 15.07 3.04 4.14
C PHE A 113 13.64 2.50 4.28
N PHE A 114 13.50 1.32 4.88
CA PHE A 114 12.23 0.72 5.24
C PHE A 114 12.22 0.47 6.75
N LEU A 115 11.26 1.03 7.47
CA LEU A 115 11.03 0.66 8.87
C LEU A 115 10.33 -0.70 8.85
N ALA A 116 10.93 -1.75 9.41
CA ALA A 116 10.33 -3.07 9.62
C ALA A 116 11.31 -3.95 10.40
N ASP A 117 10.83 -4.94 11.15
CA ASP A 117 11.71 -5.98 11.68
C ASP A 117 12.26 -6.82 10.50
N PRO A 118 13.60 -6.89 10.28
CA PRO A 118 14.15 -7.73 9.22
C PRO A 118 13.78 -9.21 9.34
N ASN A 119 13.49 -9.69 10.57
CA ASN A 119 13.05 -11.04 10.84
C ASN A 119 11.52 -11.16 10.86
N GLY A 120 10.80 -10.03 10.72
CA GLY A 120 9.35 -10.01 10.65
C GLY A 120 8.86 -10.75 9.40
N VAL A 121 7.74 -11.45 9.56
CA VAL A 121 7.14 -12.28 8.51
C VAL A 121 5.89 -11.57 7.97
N PRO A 122 5.95 -10.91 6.80
CA PRO A 122 4.75 -10.38 6.16
C PRO A 122 3.80 -11.52 5.76
N ASP A 123 2.49 -11.28 5.88
CA ASP A 123 1.49 -12.19 5.35
C ASP A 123 1.25 -11.88 3.87
N LEU A 124 1.94 -12.59 2.99
CA LEU A 124 1.82 -12.46 1.53
C LEU A 124 1.17 -13.69 0.92
N ILE A 125 0.42 -13.50 -0.15
CA ILE A 125 -0.15 -14.61 -0.90
C ILE A 125 -0.25 -14.25 -2.39
N PRO A 126 0.12 -15.15 -3.31
CA PRO A 126 -0.13 -14.96 -4.74
C PRO A 126 -1.63 -14.78 -5.04
N ALA A 127 -1.95 -13.87 -5.96
CA ALA A 127 -3.33 -13.49 -6.25
C ALA A 127 -4.17 -14.64 -6.83
N ASP A 128 -3.55 -15.53 -7.61
CA ASP A 128 -4.16 -16.74 -8.14
C ASP A 128 -4.60 -17.70 -7.03
N MET A 129 -3.82 -17.85 -5.96
CA MET A 129 -4.22 -18.66 -4.80
C MET A 129 -5.43 -18.06 -4.07
N VAL A 130 -5.52 -16.73 -3.99
CA VAL A 130 -6.71 -16.03 -3.43
C VAL A 130 -7.94 -16.32 -4.29
N VAL A 131 -7.84 -16.16 -5.62
CA VAL A 131 -8.94 -16.45 -6.54
C VAL A 131 -9.37 -17.91 -6.45
N ASN A 132 -8.43 -18.84 -6.43
CA ASN A 132 -8.73 -20.27 -6.29
C ASN A 132 -9.45 -20.57 -4.97
N THR A 133 -9.01 -19.96 -3.86
CA THR A 133 -9.67 -20.10 -2.55
C THR A 133 -11.11 -19.57 -2.60
N MET A 134 -11.34 -18.41 -3.22
CA MET A 134 -12.68 -17.84 -3.38
C MET A 134 -13.59 -18.78 -4.18
N LEU A 135 -13.13 -19.28 -5.33
CA LEU A 135 -13.91 -20.18 -6.18
C LEU A 135 -14.27 -21.48 -5.46
N VAL A 136 -13.31 -22.08 -4.74
CA VAL A 136 -13.55 -23.31 -4.00
C VAL A 136 -14.47 -23.08 -2.80
N ALA A 137 -14.34 -21.96 -2.10
CA ALA A 137 -15.27 -21.58 -1.02
C ALA A 137 -16.70 -21.40 -1.56
N MET A 138 -16.86 -20.75 -2.70
CA MET A 138 -18.15 -20.58 -3.36
C MET A 138 -18.80 -21.93 -3.69
N VAL A 139 -18.05 -22.86 -4.28
CA VAL A 139 -18.56 -24.20 -4.64
C VAL A 139 -18.94 -24.99 -3.38
N ALA A 140 -18.12 -24.96 -2.34
CA ALA A 140 -18.41 -25.65 -1.08
C ALA A 140 -19.72 -25.14 -0.45
N HIS A 141 -19.92 -23.82 -0.44
CA HIS A 141 -21.12 -23.21 0.13
C HIS A 141 -22.35 -23.24 -0.78
N ALA A 142 -22.21 -23.45 -2.08
CA ALA A 142 -23.35 -23.66 -2.98
C ALA A 142 -24.12 -24.95 -2.64
N ILE A 143 -23.44 -25.92 -2.02
CA ILE A 143 -23.99 -27.24 -1.69
C ILE A 143 -24.38 -27.33 -0.21
N GLU A 144 -23.69 -26.61 0.68
CA GLU A 144 -23.91 -26.64 2.12
C GLU A 144 -25.01 -25.65 2.60
N ARG A 145 -25.48 -25.83 3.84
CA ARG A 145 -26.40 -24.87 4.46
C ARG A 145 -25.72 -23.49 4.60
N PRO A 146 -26.50 -22.39 4.60
CA PRO A 146 -25.94 -21.06 4.83
C PRO A 146 -25.12 -21.05 6.13
N SER A 147 -23.83 -20.76 6.02
CA SER A 147 -22.95 -20.54 7.17
C SER A 147 -22.08 -19.32 6.90
N GLN A 148 -21.88 -18.51 7.94
CA GLN A 148 -20.95 -17.38 7.90
C GLN A 148 -19.56 -17.89 8.25
N THR A 149 -18.90 -18.53 7.29
CA THR A 149 -17.53 -19.03 7.47
C THR A 149 -16.53 -18.03 6.90
N ILE A 150 -15.58 -17.60 7.74
CA ILE A 150 -14.46 -16.77 7.29
C ILE A 150 -13.31 -17.70 6.85
N TYR A 151 -12.85 -17.50 5.62
CA TYR A 151 -11.66 -18.13 5.07
C TYR A 151 -10.53 -17.11 4.98
N HIS A 152 -9.48 -17.32 5.77
CA HIS A 152 -8.24 -16.56 5.66
C HIS A 152 -7.21 -17.40 4.90
N ILE A 153 -6.71 -16.90 3.77
CA ILE A 153 -5.55 -17.50 3.12
C ILE A 153 -4.33 -16.60 3.32
N GLY A 154 -3.31 -17.16 3.94
CA GLY A 154 -2.08 -16.47 4.26
C GLY A 154 -0.92 -17.46 4.33
N SER A 155 0.28 -17.00 4.03
CA SER A 155 1.48 -17.84 4.06
C SER A 155 2.24 -17.74 5.39
N SER A 156 2.02 -16.70 6.18
CA SER A 156 2.81 -16.38 7.38
C SER A 156 3.05 -17.58 8.32
N LYS A 157 2.03 -18.42 8.58
CA LYS A 157 2.17 -19.64 9.41
C LYS A 157 2.61 -20.89 8.65
N ARG A 158 2.42 -20.92 7.33
CA ARG A 158 2.49 -22.15 6.52
C ARG A 158 3.78 -22.25 5.73
N ASN A 159 4.24 -21.12 5.21
CA ASN A 159 5.43 -20.98 4.39
C ASN A 159 6.03 -19.57 4.59
N PRO A 160 6.59 -19.29 5.78
CA PRO A 160 7.03 -17.94 6.15
C PRO A 160 8.16 -17.45 5.25
N MET A 161 8.10 -16.17 4.90
CA MET A 161 9.16 -15.43 4.21
C MET A 161 9.39 -14.15 5.01
N THR A 162 10.66 -13.78 5.27
CA THR A 162 10.99 -12.62 6.11
C THR A 162 11.20 -11.35 5.29
N TYR A 163 11.06 -10.17 5.88
CA TYR A 163 11.42 -8.91 5.23
C TYR A 163 12.88 -8.88 4.72
N ARG A 164 13.80 -9.60 5.39
CA ARG A 164 15.17 -9.81 4.90
C ARG A 164 15.18 -10.56 3.57
N ASN A 165 14.46 -11.68 3.45
CA ASN A 165 14.37 -12.44 2.20
C ASN A 165 13.77 -11.59 1.08
N PHE A 166 12.70 -10.85 1.37
CA PHE A 166 12.12 -9.92 0.40
C PHE A 166 13.15 -8.89 -0.10
N GLY A 167 13.93 -8.31 0.82
CA GLY A 167 15.03 -7.39 0.49
C GLY A 167 16.12 -8.04 -0.36
N GLU A 168 16.50 -9.28 -0.05
CA GLU A 168 17.46 -10.10 -0.81
C GLU A 168 16.99 -10.35 -2.24
N TYR A 169 15.74 -10.74 -2.43
CA TYR A 169 15.17 -10.98 -3.76
C TYR A 169 15.14 -9.69 -4.58
N GLY A 170 14.71 -8.57 -3.98
CA GLY A 170 14.72 -7.27 -4.63
C GLY A 170 16.13 -6.83 -5.03
N PHE A 171 17.09 -6.93 -4.11
CA PHE A 171 18.48 -6.58 -4.38
C PHE A 171 19.07 -7.44 -5.51
N THR A 172 18.85 -8.75 -5.48
CA THR A 172 19.34 -9.70 -6.50
C THR A 172 18.74 -9.37 -7.87
N TYR A 173 17.41 -9.22 -7.94
CA TYR A 173 16.70 -8.92 -9.17
C TYR A 173 17.18 -7.61 -9.80
N PHE A 174 17.16 -6.51 -9.04
CA PHE A 174 17.47 -5.18 -9.58
C PHE A 174 18.97 -4.92 -9.75
N THR A 175 19.85 -5.73 -9.16
CA THR A 175 21.28 -5.71 -9.49
C THR A 175 21.54 -6.35 -10.85
N GLY A 176 20.89 -7.48 -11.14
CA GLY A 176 21.00 -8.17 -12.44
C GLY A 176 20.21 -7.50 -13.57
N LYS A 177 19.09 -6.84 -13.24
CA LYS A 177 18.22 -6.12 -14.16
C LYS A 177 17.94 -4.70 -13.62
N PRO A 178 18.91 -3.78 -13.75
CA PRO A 178 18.76 -2.44 -13.20
C PRO A 178 17.62 -1.69 -13.86
N TRP A 179 16.87 -0.94 -13.05
CA TRP A 179 15.89 0.00 -13.55
C TRP A 179 16.60 1.11 -14.33
N ILE A 180 16.05 1.54 -15.46
CA ILE A 180 16.60 2.64 -16.24
C ILE A 180 15.90 3.93 -15.85
N GLY A 181 16.66 4.90 -15.34
CA GLY A 181 16.16 6.21 -14.94
C GLY A 181 15.67 7.03 -16.14
N LYS A 182 14.98 8.14 -15.84
CA LYS A 182 14.52 9.12 -16.85
C LYS A 182 15.69 9.70 -17.67
N ASP A 183 16.90 9.71 -17.11
CA ASP A 183 18.14 10.15 -17.76
C ASP A 183 18.80 9.08 -18.64
N GLY A 184 18.17 7.91 -18.79
CA GLY A 184 18.70 6.77 -19.54
C GLY A 184 19.78 5.98 -18.81
N LYS A 185 20.11 6.32 -17.56
CA LYS A 185 21.16 5.62 -16.79
C LYS A 185 20.57 4.52 -15.91
N PRO A 186 21.29 3.41 -15.71
CA PRO A 186 20.87 2.38 -14.77
C PRO A 186 20.91 2.92 -13.34
N VAL A 187 19.82 2.73 -12.61
CA VAL A 187 19.73 3.01 -11.18
C VAL A 187 20.54 1.98 -10.43
N LYS A 188 21.61 2.41 -9.76
CA LYS A 188 22.42 1.54 -8.90
C LYS A 188 21.66 1.24 -7.62
N VAL A 189 21.22 0.00 -7.48
CA VAL A 189 20.60 -0.47 -6.23
C VAL A 189 21.67 -0.77 -5.18
N GLY A 190 21.44 -0.28 -3.97
CA GLY A 190 22.22 -0.65 -2.79
C GLY A 190 21.46 -1.71 -2.00
N TRP A 191 22.15 -2.34 -1.04
CA TRP A 191 21.48 -3.22 -0.09
C TRP A 191 20.37 -2.46 0.66
N PRO A 192 19.15 -3.03 0.77
CA PRO A 192 18.03 -2.34 1.41
C PRO A 192 18.35 -2.05 2.88
N ARG A 193 18.15 -0.80 3.29
CA ARG A 193 18.29 -0.38 4.68
C ARG A 193 16.99 -0.64 5.43
N ILE A 194 16.88 -1.80 6.05
CA ILE A 194 15.75 -2.17 6.90
C ILE A 194 16.06 -1.79 8.35
N MET A 195 15.28 -0.88 8.93
CA MET A 195 15.42 -0.41 10.30
C MET A 195 14.46 -1.19 11.21
N GLY A 196 15.00 -2.12 12.00
CA GLY A 196 14.22 -2.97 12.90
C GLY A 196 13.78 -2.33 14.22
N SER A 197 14.14 -1.08 14.46
CA SER A 197 13.84 -0.38 15.70
C SER A 197 13.30 1.01 15.42
N LEU A 198 12.15 1.31 16.04
CA LEU A 198 11.56 2.65 16.01
C LEU A 198 12.52 3.69 16.60
N THR A 199 13.32 3.33 17.62
CA THR A 199 14.35 4.20 18.20
C THR A 199 15.44 4.54 17.19
N ILE A 200 15.98 3.54 16.48
CA ILE A 200 17.01 3.77 15.44
C ILE A 200 16.43 4.60 14.30
N PHE A 201 15.19 4.32 13.91
CA PHE A 201 14.47 5.10 12.91
C PHE A 201 14.31 6.56 13.33
N HIS A 202 13.89 6.84 14.58
CA HIS A 202 13.79 8.21 15.08
C HIS A 202 15.14 8.91 15.10
N ILE A 203 16.20 8.24 15.57
CA ILE A 203 17.56 8.80 15.57
C ILE A 203 17.95 9.14 14.13
N TYR A 204 17.78 8.21 13.20
CA TYR A 204 18.12 8.43 11.79
C TYR A 204 17.34 9.59 11.19
N VAL A 205 16.01 9.62 11.38
CA VAL A 205 15.14 10.68 10.86
C VAL A 205 15.48 12.02 11.48
N ALA A 206 15.73 12.05 12.80
CA ALA A 206 16.19 13.23 13.49
C ALA A 206 17.50 13.71 12.89
N PHE A 207 18.57 12.92 12.86
CA PHE A 207 19.86 13.36 12.30
C PHE A 207 19.80 13.75 10.82
N ARG A 208 19.02 13.03 10.00
CA ARG A 208 18.96 13.25 8.55
C ARG A 208 18.04 14.40 8.14
N TYR A 209 16.95 14.62 8.88
CA TYR A 209 15.91 15.57 8.54
C TYR A 209 15.70 16.65 9.61
N LEU A 210 16.51 16.75 10.68
CA LEU A 210 16.35 17.71 11.79
C LEU A 210 16.18 19.15 11.30
N LEU A 211 16.99 19.52 10.30
CA LEU A 211 17.00 20.85 9.72
C LEU A 211 15.73 21.16 8.90
N LEU A 212 15.03 20.13 8.40
CA LEU A 212 13.74 20.24 7.70
C LEU A 212 12.54 20.05 8.66
N LEU A 213 12.71 19.27 9.73
CA LEU A 213 11.69 18.96 10.74
C LEU A 213 11.33 20.17 11.61
N GLN A 214 12.25 21.11 11.82
CA GLN A 214 11.93 22.39 12.47
C GLN A 214 10.91 23.22 11.66
N ALA A 215 10.71 22.93 10.36
CA ALA A 215 9.70 23.55 9.51
C ALA A 215 8.39 22.73 9.34
N LEU A 216 8.33 21.46 9.78
CA LEU A 216 7.15 20.60 9.58
C LEU A 216 6.83 19.76 10.83
N ALA A 217 5.81 20.19 11.58
CA ALA A 217 5.21 19.48 12.72
C ALA A 217 4.42 18.19 12.34
N PHE A 218 4.69 17.62 11.15
CA PHE A 218 3.93 16.50 10.58
C PHE A 218 4.42 15.11 11.04
N ALA A 219 5.63 15.02 11.61
CA ALA A 219 6.27 13.75 11.96
C ALA A 219 5.63 13.02 13.15
N ASN A 220 4.88 13.71 14.02
CA ASN A 220 4.28 13.09 15.21
C ASN A 220 3.05 12.22 14.91
N TYR A 221 2.39 12.35 13.75
CA TYR A 221 1.20 11.55 13.43
C TYR A 221 1.56 10.16 12.88
N PHE A 222 2.62 10.04 12.08
CA PHE A 222 3.12 8.75 11.59
C PHE A 222 3.67 7.86 12.71
N HIS A 223 4.04 8.45 13.84
CA HIS A 223 4.61 7.79 15.02
C HIS A 223 3.68 6.73 15.64
N GLY A 224 2.37 7.01 15.75
CA GLY A 224 1.44 6.13 16.46
C GLY A 224 0.84 5.01 15.58
N ILE A 225 0.51 5.31 14.33
CA ILE A 225 -0.25 4.36 13.48
C ILE A 225 0.67 3.37 12.76
N TYR A 226 1.83 3.80 12.28
CA TYR A 226 2.72 2.92 11.52
C TYR A 226 3.65 2.07 12.39
N SER A 227 3.96 2.51 13.61
CA SER A 227 4.89 1.77 14.48
C SER A 227 4.30 0.43 14.94
N GLU A 228 3.01 0.38 15.27
CA GLU A 228 2.34 -0.85 15.68
C GLU A 228 2.08 -1.79 14.49
N LEU A 229 1.72 -1.28 13.31
CA LEU A 229 1.40 -2.09 12.13
C LEU A 229 2.63 -2.68 11.41
N VAL A 230 3.76 -1.96 11.40
CA VAL A 230 4.91 -2.35 10.59
C VAL A 230 5.94 -3.20 11.38
N ILE A 231 5.91 -3.11 12.71
CA ILE A 231 6.77 -3.89 13.61
C ILE A 231 6.02 -5.08 14.24
N SER A 232 4.68 -5.12 14.17
CA SER A 232 3.93 -6.26 14.73
C SER A 232 4.02 -7.50 13.83
N ASN A 233 4.33 -8.63 14.46
CA ASN A 233 4.26 -9.96 13.86
C ASN A 233 2.84 -10.51 14.05
N GLY A 234 1.91 -10.08 13.20
CA GLY A 234 0.55 -10.62 13.15
C GLY A 234 0.49 -11.91 12.32
N SER A 235 -0.11 -12.97 12.85
CA SER A 235 -0.35 -14.19 12.08
C SER A 235 -1.78 -14.69 12.29
N PHE A 236 -2.53 -14.83 11.20
CA PHE A 236 -3.96 -15.12 11.24
C PHE A 236 -4.23 -16.64 11.34
N ASP A 237 -5.41 -17.03 11.84
CA ASP A 237 -5.83 -18.45 11.85
C ASP A 237 -6.44 -18.81 10.49
N ASP A 238 -5.91 -19.86 9.86
CA ASP A 238 -6.31 -20.35 8.54
C ASP A 238 -6.91 -21.77 8.59
N LYS A 239 -7.27 -22.28 9.78
CA LYS A 239 -7.85 -23.64 9.93
C LYS A 239 -9.06 -23.91 9.04
N ASN A 240 -9.93 -22.91 8.83
CA ASN A 240 -11.10 -23.08 7.96
C ASN A 240 -10.67 -23.29 6.50
N THR A 241 -9.68 -22.53 6.04
CA THR A 241 -9.11 -22.65 4.70
C THR A 241 -8.40 -24.00 4.52
N GLU A 242 -7.67 -24.47 5.54
CA GLU A 242 -7.05 -25.80 5.53
C GLU A 242 -8.09 -26.93 5.42
N LYS A 243 -9.23 -26.81 6.13
CA LYS A 243 -10.35 -27.76 6.02
C LYS A 243 -10.97 -27.73 4.62
N LEU A 244 -11.24 -26.54 4.09
CA LEU A 244 -11.79 -26.34 2.75
C LEU A 244 -10.88 -26.95 1.68
N GLN A 245 -9.59 -26.68 1.75
CA GLN A 245 -8.57 -27.23 0.87
C GLN A 245 -8.58 -28.76 0.87
N ARG A 246 -8.54 -29.38 2.06
CA ARG A 246 -8.58 -30.84 2.20
C ARG A 246 -9.86 -31.46 1.63
N ALA A 247 -11.00 -30.80 1.82
CA ALA A 247 -12.27 -31.24 1.28
C ALA A 247 -12.28 -31.17 -0.26
N ALA A 248 -11.80 -30.08 -0.83
CA ALA A 248 -11.71 -29.89 -2.27
C ALA A 248 -10.77 -30.89 -2.96
N GLN A 249 -9.62 -31.19 -2.34
CA GLN A 249 -8.63 -32.14 -2.88
C GLN A 249 -9.14 -33.58 -2.90
N LYS A 250 -9.97 -33.98 -1.93
CA LYS A 250 -10.51 -35.36 -1.87
C LYS A 250 -11.60 -35.63 -2.89
N ASN A 251 -12.30 -34.59 -3.35
CA ASN A 251 -13.58 -34.73 -4.04
C ASN A 251 -13.55 -34.35 -5.52
N SER A 252 -12.40 -33.96 -6.10
CA SER A 252 -12.35 -33.47 -7.48
C SER A 252 -11.15 -33.98 -8.29
N LYS A 253 -11.42 -34.41 -9.54
CA LYS A 253 -10.38 -34.69 -10.57
C LYS A 253 -9.67 -33.42 -11.03
N ASP A 254 -10.29 -32.25 -10.81
CA ASP A 254 -9.80 -30.92 -11.18
C ASP A 254 -9.06 -30.24 -10.01
N SER A 255 -8.74 -30.98 -8.95
CA SER A 255 -8.07 -30.46 -7.75
C SER A 255 -6.71 -29.81 -8.02
N HIS A 256 -6.07 -30.15 -9.14
CA HIS A 256 -4.82 -29.54 -9.59
C HIS A 256 -5.02 -28.17 -10.26
N LEU A 257 -6.21 -27.88 -10.79
CA LEU A 257 -6.52 -26.60 -11.47
C LEU A 257 -6.80 -25.47 -10.48
N PHE A 258 -7.41 -25.80 -9.33
CA PHE A 258 -7.77 -24.83 -8.29
C PHE A 258 -6.95 -25.04 -7.02
N TYR A 259 -5.65 -25.20 -7.17
CA TYR A 259 -4.75 -25.46 -6.05
C TYR A 259 -4.35 -24.14 -5.36
N PHE A 260 -4.33 -24.13 -4.03
CA PHE A 260 -4.03 -22.93 -3.22
C PHE A 260 -3.30 -23.25 -1.92
N ASP A 261 -2.39 -24.24 -1.90
CA ASP A 261 -1.55 -24.49 -0.71
C ASP A 261 -0.38 -23.50 -0.63
N PRO A 262 -0.33 -22.62 0.39
CA PRO A 262 0.79 -21.69 0.55
C PRO A 262 2.14 -22.40 0.73
N LYS A 263 2.16 -23.67 1.19
CA LYS A 263 3.39 -24.47 1.34
C LYS A 263 4.10 -24.75 0.02
N THR A 264 3.41 -24.62 -1.10
CA THR A 264 3.97 -24.89 -2.42
C THR A 264 4.63 -23.67 -3.06
N ILE A 265 4.52 -22.49 -2.42
CA ILE A 265 5.12 -21.26 -2.95
C ILE A 265 6.64 -21.37 -2.87
N ASN A 266 7.30 -21.33 -4.03
CA ASN A 266 8.72 -21.04 -4.10
C ASN A 266 8.88 -19.51 -4.12
N TRP A 267 9.22 -18.93 -2.97
CA TRP A 267 9.29 -17.47 -2.82
C TRP A 267 10.31 -16.80 -3.75
N GLU A 268 11.48 -17.41 -3.90
CA GLU A 268 12.52 -16.87 -4.77
C GLU A 268 12.04 -16.85 -6.23
N ASP A 269 11.53 -17.96 -6.73
CA ASP A 269 11.01 -18.04 -8.10
C ASP A 269 9.82 -17.08 -8.29
N TYR A 270 8.88 -17.05 -7.35
CA TYR A 270 7.74 -16.14 -7.38
C TYR A 270 8.19 -14.68 -7.49
N PHE A 271 9.13 -14.23 -6.66
CA PHE A 271 9.58 -12.83 -6.70
C PHE A 271 10.41 -12.50 -7.94
N LEU A 272 11.40 -13.33 -8.26
CA LEU A 272 12.35 -13.06 -9.35
C LEU A 272 11.71 -13.22 -10.73
N ASN A 273 10.82 -14.20 -10.90
CA ASN A 273 10.31 -14.59 -12.21
C ASN A 273 8.86 -14.16 -12.46
N ALA A 274 8.03 -14.02 -11.43
CA ALA A 274 6.66 -13.54 -11.59
C ALA A 274 6.47 -12.10 -11.13
N HIS A 275 6.64 -11.81 -9.85
CA HIS A 275 6.26 -10.54 -9.23
C HIS A 275 7.08 -9.35 -9.76
N PHE A 276 8.40 -9.34 -9.61
CA PHE A 276 9.22 -8.20 -10.04
C PHE A 276 9.26 -8.03 -11.56
N ASN A 277 9.27 -9.13 -12.31
CA ASN A 277 9.10 -9.08 -13.78
C ASN A 277 7.76 -8.42 -14.15
N GLY A 278 6.67 -8.80 -13.49
CA GLY A 278 5.34 -8.21 -13.69
C GLY A 278 5.31 -6.72 -13.36
N VAL A 279 5.92 -6.32 -12.25
CA VAL A 279 6.06 -4.90 -11.85
C VAL A 279 6.82 -4.12 -12.91
N VAL A 280 8.00 -4.57 -13.33
CA VAL A 280 8.80 -3.86 -14.34
C VAL A 280 8.05 -3.79 -15.68
N LYS A 281 7.39 -4.87 -16.11
CA LYS A 281 6.68 -4.92 -17.39
C LYS A 281 5.48 -3.97 -17.45
N ASN A 282 4.73 -3.84 -16.36
CA ASN A 282 3.45 -3.12 -16.35
C ASN A 282 3.55 -1.72 -15.73
N ILE A 283 4.47 -1.51 -14.79
CA ILE A 283 4.67 -0.24 -14.09
C ILE A 283 5.86 0.53 -14.69
N GLY A 284 6.91 -0.16 -15.15
CA GLY A 284 8.15 0.46 -15.67
C GLY A 284 8.17 0.94 -17.11
N LYS A 285 6.99 1.19 -17.68
CA LYS A 285 6.83 1.87 -18.97
C LYS A 285 5.97 3.11 -18.78
#